data_AF-A0AAU6HNM2-F1
#
_entry.id   AF-A0AAU6HNM2-F1
#
_cell.length_a   1.000
_cell.length_b   1.000
_cell.length_c   1.000
_cell.angle_alpha   90.00
_cell.angle_beta   90.00
_cell.angle_gamma   90.00
#
_symmetry.space_group_name_H-M   'P 1'
#
loop_
_entity.id
_entity.type
_entity.pdbx_description
1 polymer ?
#
loop_
_entity_poly.entity_id
_entity_poly.type
_entity_poly.pdbx_seq_one_letter_code
_entity_poly.pdbx_strand_id
1 'polypeptide(L)'
;MTAENPQQIAAGPQFVGARIVRPDEEVAPPRLFFLRRHIDVSGVSGTGIVADGALWPDGTASVRWRGEHPSIVFWDRGRISVDHVHGHGGATEVEFVDEDPAGSLPTAEAPIALRRVIDIALGKPVRCPQCHRPGACRCIASRHEERVEVVLDAVLSWLARNPGGAAS
;
A
#
# COMPACT_ATOMS: atom_id res chain seq x y z
N MET A 1 -33.64 -24.28 -38.69
CA MET A 1 -33.06 -23.44 -37.63
C MET A 1 -31.55 -23.51 -37.78
N THR A 2 -30.98 -22.69 -38.66
CA THR A 2 -29.54 -22.58 -38.86
C THR A 2 -28.99 -21.64 -37.81
N ALA A 3 -28.09 -22.15 -36.96
CA ALA A 3 -27.36 -21.36 -35.99
C ALA A 3 -26.63 -20.21 -36.71
N GLU A 4 -26.82 -18.99 -36.23
CA GLU A 4 -26.09 -17.82 -36.72
C GLU A 4 -24.60 -18.01 -36.43
N ASN A 5 -23.81 -17.89 -37.49
CA ASN A 5 -22.36 -17.95 -37.48
C ASN A 5 -21.82 -16.71 -36.74
N PRO A 6 -21.04 -16.83 -35.65
CA PRO A 6 -20.41 -15.69 -34.99
C PRO A 6 -19.25 -15.16 -35.84
N GLN A 7 -19.58 -14.57 -37.00
CA GLN A 7 -18.62 -13.85 -37.81
C GLN A 7 -18.27 -12.55 -37.09
N GLN A 8 -17.04 -12.53 -36.57
CA GLN A 8 -16.15 -11.36 -36.51
C GLN A 8 -16.84 -10.02 -36.74
N ILE A 9 -16.97 -9.24 -35.66
CA ILE A 9 -17.27 -7.81 -35.74
C ILE A 9 -16.15 -7.18 -36.55
N ALA A 10 -16.36 -6.99 -37.85
CA ALA A 10 -15.43 -6.26 -38.70
C ALA A 10 -15.39 -4.82 -38.18
N ALA A 11 -14.19 -4.33 -37.83
CA ALA A 11 -14.01 -2.94 -37.44
C ALA A 11 -14.54 -2.04 -38.56
N GLY A 12 -15.48 -1.14 -38.23
CA GLY A 12 -15.95 -0.14 -39.19
C GLY A 12 -14.77 0.67 -39.75
N PRO A 13 -14.88 1.22 -40.97
CA PRO A 13 -13.77 1.90 -41.66
C PRO A 13 -13.13 3.04 -40.86
N GLN A 14 -13.85 3.61 -39.89
CA GLN A 14 -13.39 4.65 -38.98
C GLN A 14 -12.27 4.25 -38.01
N PHE A 15 -12.02 2.96 -37.81
CA PHE A 15 -10.99 2.46 -36.86
C PHE A 15 -9.81 1.76 -37.55
N VAL A 16 -9.83 1.62 -38.88
CA VAL A 16 -8.74 0.99 -39.63
C VAL A 16 -7.50 1.88 -39.59
N GLY A 17 -6.41 1.37 -39.01
CA GLY A 17 -5.15 2.11 -38.84
C GLY A 17 -5.12 3.10 -37.67
N ALA A 18 -6.22 3.24 -36.92
CA ALA A 18 -6.27 4.09 -35.74
C ALA A 18 -5.57 3.42 -34.55
N ARG A 19 -4.67 4.15 -33.89
CA ARG A 19 -4.13 3.75 -32.58
C ARG A 19 -5.06 4.27 -31.49
N ILE A 20 -5.97 3.41 -31.02
CA ILE A 20 -7.00 3.77 -30.04
C ILE A 20 -6.43 3.92 -28.63
N VAL A 21 -5.50 3.07 -28.25
CA VAL A 21 -4.81 3.13 -26.94
C VAL A 21 -3.48 3.87 -27.10
N ARG A 22 -3.32 4.95 -26.34
CA ARG A 22 -2.11 5.77 -26.33
C ARG A 22 -1.05 5.09 -25.46
N PRO A 23 0.13 4.73 -26.00
CA PRO A 23 1.17 4.04 -25.25
C PRO A 23 1.89 4.95 -24.24
N ASP A 24 1.76 6.26 -24.42
CA ASP A 24 2.31 7.32 -23.60
C ASP A 24 1.37 7.76 -22.47
N GLU A 25 0.14 7.25 -22.45
CA GLU A 25 -0.79 7.43 -21.33
C GLU A 25 -0.22 6.72 -20.10
N GLU A 26 -0.36 7.36 -18.93
CA GLU A 26 0.18 6.84 -17.69
C GLU A 26 -0.47 5.49 -17.35
N VAL A 27 0.30 4.41 -17.51
CA VAL A 27 -0.14 3.06 -17.17
C VAL A 27 0.06 2.83 -15.68
N ALA A 28 -0.89 3.29 -14.88
CA ALA A 28 -0.98 2.93 -13.47
C ALA A 28 -2.15 1.95 -13.26
N PRO A 29 -2.04 0.96 -12.34
CA PRO A 29 -3.20 0.19 -11.93
C PRO A 29 -4.22 1.10 -11.23
N PRO A 30 -5.53 0.82 -11.34
CA PRO A 30 -6.52 1.53 -10.54
C PRO A 30 -6.27 1.29 -9.05
N ARG A 31 -6.48 2.32 -8.24
CA ARG A 31 -6.40 2.23 -6.77
C ARG A 31 -7.76 1.85 -6.22
N LEU A 32 -7.86 0.70 -5.57
CA LEU A 32 -9.11 0.21 -5.00
C LEU A 32 -9.39 0.88 -3.65
N PHE A 33 -10.67 1.09 -3.32
CA PHE A 33 -11.07 1.65 -2.03
C PHE A 33 -12.42 1.11 -1.54
N PHE A 34 -12.69 1.25 -0.25
CA PHE A 34 -14.00 1.09 0.37
C PHE A 34 -14.58 2.44 0.76
N LEU A 35 -15.91 2.56 0.72
CA LEU A 35 -16.61 3.60 1.46
C LEU A 35 -16.99 3.06 2.84
N ARG A 36 -16.30 3.55 3.86
CA ARG A 36 -16.59 3.24 5.26
C ARG A 36 -17.50 4.29 5.85
N ARG A 37 -18.68 3.87 6.29
CA ARG A 37 -19.67 4.72 6.95
C ARG A 37 -19.60 4.53 8.46
N HIS A 38 -19.22 5.59 9.16
CA HIS A 38 -19.17 5.62 10.63
C HIS A 38 -20.51 6.00 11.22
N ILE A 39 -21.24 6.90 10.56
CA ILE A 39 -22.54 7.40 11.03
C ILE A 39 -23.54 7.31 9.88
N ASP A 40 -24.64 6.60 10.10
CA ASP A 40 -25.76 6.59 9.17
C ASP A 40 -26.70 7.77 9.45
N VAL A 41 -26.40 8.91 8.83
CA VAL A 41 -27.23 10.12 8.93
C VAL A 41 -28.60 9.97 8.27
N SER A 42 -28.77 8.97 7.40
CA SER A 42 -30.01 8.72 6.65
C SER A 42 -30.95 7.74 7.36
N GLY A 43 -30.41 6.84 8.18
CA GLY A 43 -31.13 5.70 8.76
C GLY A 43 -31.49 4.60 7.75
N VAL A 44 -30.98 4.67 6.52
CA VAL A 44 -31.32 3.74 5.43
C VAL A 44 -30.19 2.74 5.15
N SER A 45 -28.95 3.23 5.06
CA SER A 45 -27.83 2.42 4.54
C SER A 45 -27.07 1.64 5.61
N GLY A 46 -27.29 1.95 6.89
CA GLY A 46 -26.49 1.42 8.00
C GLY A 46 -25.06 1.94 8.03
N THR A 47 -24.25 1.34 8.90
CA THR A 47 -22.83 1.65 9.11
C THR A 47 -21.94 0.51 8.60
N GLY A 48 -20.64 0.76 8.49
CA GLY A 48 -19.64 -0.20 7.99
C GLY A 48 -19.24 0.05 6.53
N ILE A 49 -18.77 -1.00 5.85
CA ILE A 49 -18.39 -0.91 4.42
C ILE A 49 -19.66 -0.94 3.57
N VAL A 50 -20.03 0.21 3.03
CA VAL A 50 -21.29 0.40 2.29
C VAL A 50 -21.11 0.35 0.78
N ALA A 51 -19.88 0.52 0.28
CA ALA A 51 -19.56 0.40 -1.13
C ALA A 51 -18.10 0.01 -1.36
N ASP A 52 -17.86 -0.59 -2.52
CA ASP A 52 -16.54 -0.80 -3.12
C ASP A 52 -16.28 0.28 -4.17
N GLY A 53 -15.03 0.66 -4.39
CA GLY A 53 -14.68 1.64 -5.41
C GLY A 53 -13.32 1.43 -6.04
N ALA A 54 -13.15 2.05 -7.20
CA ALA A 54 -11.87 2.13 -7.91
C ALA A 54 -11.64 3.58 -8.34
N LEU A 55 -10.45 4.11 -8.03
CA LEU A 55 -9.95 5.37 -8.57
C LEU A 55 -9.04 5.06 -9.76
N TRP A 56 -9.42 5.54 -10.93
CA TRP A 56 -8.72 5.30 -12.18
C TRP A 56 -7.56 6.31 -12.36
N PRO A 57 -6.51 5.94 -13.10
CA PRO A 57 -5.37 6.83 -13.37
C PRO A 57 -5.76 8.14 -14.07
N ASP A 58 -6.85 8.12 -14.84
CA ASP A 58 -7.41 9.30 -15.52
C ASP A 58 -8.12 10.28 -14.56
N GLY A 59 -8.13 9.98 -13.26
CA GLY A 59 -8.76 10.80 -12.23
C GLY A 59 -10.26 10.58 -12.06
N THR A 60 -10.87 9.66 -12.83
CA THR A 60 -12.26 9.25 -12.65
C THR A 60 -12.39 8.19 -11.56
N ALA A 61 -13.60 7.96 -11.05
CA ALA A 61 -13.86 6.89 -10.08
C ALA A 61 -15.15 6.13 -10.38
N SER A 62 -15.16 4.84 -10.06
CA SER A 62 -16.39 4.03 -10.01
C SER A 62 -16.68 3.59 -8.58
N VAL A 63 -17.96 3.57 -8.21
CA VAL A 63 -18.44 3.14 -6.89
C VAL A 63 -19.56 2.13 -7.06
N ARG A 64 -19.42 0.97 -6.43
CA ARG A 64 -20.39 -0.13 -6.41
C ARG A 64 -21.01 -0.24 -5.01
N TRP A 65 -22.27 0.14 -4.89
CA TRP A 65 -23.00 0.05 -3.62
C TRP A 65 -23.34 -1.39 -3.26
N ARG A 66 -23.14 -1.72 -1.98
CA ARG A 66 -23.51 -3.01 -1.38
C ARG A 66 -24.96 -2.98 -0.87
N GLY A 67 -25.48 -4.14 -0.50
CA GLY A 67 -26.83 -4.30 0.07
C GLY A 67 -27.84 -4.91 -0.91
N GLU A 68 -29.12 -4.83 -0.54
CA GLU A 68 -30.23 -5.49 -1.25
C GLU A 68 -30.51 -4.89 -2.64
N HIS A 69 -30.21 -3.61 -2.84
CA HIS A 69 -30.41 -2.90 -4.11
C HIS A 69 -29.08 -2.35 -4.64
N PRO A 70 -28.21 -3.21 -5.17
CA PRO A 70 -26.84 -2.84 -5.40
C PRO A 70 -26.74 -2.11 -6.76
N SER A 71 -26.25 -0.86 -6.77
CA SER A 71 -26.01 -0.05 -7.98
C SER A 71 -24.53 0.29 -8.23
N ILE A 72 -24.20 0.73 -9.44
CA ILE A 72 -22.88 1.27 -9.80
C ILE A 72 -23.00 2.72 -10.29
N VAL A 73 -22.08 3.57 -9.87
CA VAL A 73 -22.02 4.99 -10.25
C VAL A 73 -20.60 5.33 -10.71
N PHE A 74 -20.51 6.19 -11.71
CA PHE A 74 -19.25 6.72 -12.23
C PHE A 74 -19.15 8.22 -11.95
N TRP A 75 -17.97 8.67 -11.54
CA TRP A 75 -17.65 10.04 -11.20
C TRP A 75 -16.50 10.54 -12.09
N ASP A 76 -16.81 11.55 -12.90
CA ASP A 76 -15.86 12.19 -13.83
C ASP A 76 -14.73 12.95 -13.11
N ARG A 77 -15.00 13.48 -11.91
CA ARG A 77 -13.99 14.13 -11.05
C ARG A 77 -13.47 13.22 -9.94
N GLY A 78 -13.69 11.92 -10.09
CA GLY A 78 -13.22 10.88 -9.21
C GLY A 78 -13.55 11.11 -7.73
N ARG A 79 -12.53 10.95 -6.89
CA ARG A 79 -12.67 10.98 -5.42
C ARG A 79 -13.30 12.28 -4.90
N ILE A 80 -13.02 13.43 -5.51
CA ILE A 80 -13.56 14.71 -5.02
C ILE A 80 -15.09 14.69 -5.03
N SER A 81 -15.70 14.17 -6.11
CA SER A 81 -17.15 14.06 -6.19
C SER A 81 -17.69 13.01 -5.21
N VAL A 82 -16.98 11.89 -5.03
CA VAL A 82 -17.34 10.86 -4.04
C VAL A 82 -17.40 11.45 -2.63
N ASP A 83 -16.33 12.14 -2.21
CA ASP A 83 -16.23 12.75 -0.89
C ASP A 83 -17.27 13.87 -0.71
N HIS A 84 -17.48 14.71 -1.74
CA HIS A 84 -18.44 15.80 -1.68
C HIS A 84 -19.88 15.32 -1.49
N VAL A 85 -20.28 14.28 -2.22
CA VAL A 85 -21.66 13.78 -2.21
C VAL A 85 -21.91 12.82 -1.05
N HIS A 86 -20.93 11.96 -0.73
CA HIS A 86 -21.12 10.85 0.21
C HIS A 86 -20.36 11.01 1.53
N GLY A 87 -19.41 11.94 1.63
CA GLY A 87 -18.59 12.09 2.84
C GLY A 87 -19.36 12.60 4.05
N HIS A 88 -20.46 13.35 3.84
CA HIS A 88 -21.37 13.83 4.88
C HIS A 88 -20.63 14.40 6.12
N GLY A 89 -19.65 15.28 5.90
CA GLY A 89 -18.88 15.92 6.99
C GLY A 89 -18.00 14.96 7.80
N GLY A 90 -17.57 13.84 7.19
CA GLY A 90 -16.76 12.81 7.85
C GLY A 90 -17.57 11.62 8.37
N ALA A 91 -18.89 11.61 8.18
CA ALA A 91 -19.71 10.45 8.53
C ALA A 91 -19.45 9.24 7.62
N THR A 92 -18.89 9.46 6.42
CA THR A 92 -18.38 8.41 5.53
C THR A 92 -17.04 8.84 4.96
N GLU A 93 -16.13 7.88 4.78
CA GLU A 93 -14.77 8.13 4.31
C GLU A 93 -14.33 7.08 3.30
N VAL A 94 -13.42 7.49 2.41
CA VAL A 94 -12.74 6.63 1.44
C VAL A 94 -11.52 6.00 2.12
N GLU A 95 -11.49 4.67 2.18
CA GLU A 95 -10.37 3.87 2.71
C GLU A 95 -9.74 3.09 1.55
N PHE A 96 -8.50 3.40 1.17
CA PHE A 96 -7.84 2.70 0.06
C PHE A 96 -7.39 1.30 0.47
N VAL A 97 -7.56 0.31 -0.40
CA VAL A 97 -7.17 -1.10 -0.13
C VAL A 97 -5.64 -1.27 -0.14
N ASP A 98 -4.94 -0.40 -0.88
CA ASP A 98 -3.48 -0.36 -0.90
C ASP A 98 -2.89 0.27 0.38
N GLU A 99 -3.73 0.94 1.16
CA GLU A 99 -3.42 1.25 2.56
C GLU A 99 -3.78 0.00 3.35
N ASP A 100 -2.79 -0.85 3.57
CA ASP A 100 -2.91 -2.03 4.42
C ASP A 100 -3.67 -1.62 5.70
N PRO A 101 -4.83 -2.22 6.06
CA PRO A 101 -5.51 -1.89 7.32
C PRO A 101 -4.64 -2.24 8.55
N ALA A 102 -3.50 -2.91 8.33
CA ALA A 102 -2.42 -3.15 9.28
C ALA A 102 -1.15 -2.29 9.05
N GLY A 103 -1.22 -1.23 8.23
CA GLY A 103 -0.06 -0.52 7.67
C GLY A 103 0.16 0.91 8.14
N SER A 104 -0.65 1.45 9.05
CA SER A 104 -0.07 2.37 10.02
C SER A 104 0.53 1.51 11.13
N LEU A 105 1.69 0.90 10.85
CA LEU A 105 2.63 0.80 11.96
C LEU A 105 2.74 2.24 12.47
N PRO A 106 2.49 2.52 13.77
CA PRO A 106 2.97 3.77 14.30
C PRO A 106 4.43 3.84 13.86
N THR A 107 4.88 5.00 13.37
CA THR A 107 6.29 5.32 13.48
C THR A 107 6.58 5.45 14.97
N ALA A 108 6.44 4.35 15.71
CA ALA A 108 6.93 4.19 17.05
C ALA A 108 8.42 4.40 16.86
N GLU A 109 8.87 5.60 17.22
CA GLU A 109 10.28 5.87 17.37
C GLU A 109 10.84 4.70 18.15
N ALA A 110 11.73 3.93 17.53
CA ALA A 110 12.34 2.79 18.19
C ALA A 110 12.77 3.24 19.59
N PRO A 111 12.38 2.54 20.68
CA PRO A 111 12.64 3.02 22.03
C PRO A 111 14.09 3.48 22.13
N ILE A 112 14.35 4.64 22.74
CA ILE A 112 15.69 5.25 22.81
C ILE A 112 16.75 4.21 23.25
N ALA A 113 16.35 3.24 24.09
CA ALA A 113 17.14 2.09 24.46
C ALA A 113 17.59 1.20 23.28
N LEU A 114 16.68 0.79 22.37
CA LEU A 114 17.01 0.00 21.19
C LEU A 114 17.92 0.78 20.23
N ARG A 115 17.64 2.08 20.03
CA ARG A 115 18.50 2.94 19.20
C ARG A 115 19.94 2.97 19.75
N ARG A 116 20.10 3.18 21.05
CA ARG A 116 21.42 3.14 21.72
C ARG A 116 22.11 1.78 21.59
N VAL A 117 21.36 0.67 21.67
CA VAL A 117 21.92 -0.68 21.47
C VAL A 117 22.53 -0.82 20.07
N ILE A 118 21.83 -0.35 19.04
CA ILE A 118 22.32 -0.37 17.66
C ILE A 118 23.55 0.54 17.50
N ASP A 119 23.49 1.77 18.00
CA ASP A 119 24.62 2.71 17.91
C ASP A 119 25.89 2.17 18.59
N ILE A 120 25.75 1.52 19.76
CA ILE A 120 26.86 0.85 20.44
C ILE A 120 27.39 -0.32 19.60
N ALA A 121 26.50 -1.16 19.05
CA ALA A 121 26.90 -2.31 18.23
C ALA A 121 27.66 -1.90 16.97
N LEU A 122 27.23 -0.82 16.30
CA LEU A 122 27.89 -0.26 15.13
C LEU A 122 29.30 0.27 15.43
N GLY A 123 29.55 0.71 16.67
CA GLY A 123 30.86 1.17 17.12
C GLY A 123 31.82 0.05 17.54
N LYS A 124 31.36 -1.21 17.67
CA LYS A 124 32.22 -2.31 18.10
C LYS A 124 33.23 -2.68 17.00
N PRO A 125 34.50 -2.92 17.34
CA PRO A 125 35.49 -3.37 16.37
C PRO A 125 35.15 -4.78 15.89
N VAL A 126 34.92 -4.92 14.58
CA VAL A 126 34.72 -6.21 13.92
C VAL A 126 36.01 -6.69 13.28
N ARG A 127 36.28 -7.99 13.38
CA ARG A 127 37.49 -8.60 12.82
C ARG A 127 37.42 -8.59 11.30
N CYS A 128 38.55 -8.31 10.64
CA CYS A 128 38.64 -8.47 9.20
C CYS A 128 38.51 -9.97 8.83
N PRO A 129 37.69 -10.36 7.86
CA PRO A 129 37.55 -11.77 7.46
C PRO A 129 38.87 -12.38 6.96
N GLN A 130 39.74 -11.55 6.38
CA GLN A 130 40.97 -12.03 5.75
C GLN A 130 42.14 -12.16 6.73
N CYS A 131 42.33 -11.16 7.61
CA CYS A 131 43.49 -11.12 8.51
C CYS A 131 43.14 -11.11 10.00
N HIS A 132 41.84 -11.19 10.34
CA HIS A 132 41.31 -11.29 11.70
C HIS A 132 41.66 -10.13 12.65
N ARG A 133 42.28 -9.06 12.13
CA ARG A 133 42.62 -7.86 12.89
C ARG A 133 41.34 -7.09 13.25
N PRO A 134 41.14 -6.72 14.53
CA PRO A 134 39.94 -6.02 14.99
C PRO A 134 39.92 -4.53 14.60
N GLY A 135 41.10 -3.90 14.45
CA GLY A 135 41.25 -2.52 13.97
C GLY A 135 41.58 -2.42 12.48
N ALA A 136 41.95 -1.23 12.01
CA ALA A 136 42.32 -0.99 10.61
C ALA A 136 43.42 -1.95 10.12
N CYS A 137 43.25 -2.46 8.90
CA CYS A 137 44.16 -3.40 8.24
C CYS A 137 44.40 -3.00 6.79
N ARG A 138 45.38 -3.63 6.13
CA ARG A 138 45.66 -3.42 4.69
C ARG A 138 44.76 -4.25 3.77
N CYS A 139 43.98 -5.19 4.30
CA CYS A 139 43.02 -5.95 3.51
C CYS A 139 41.93 -5.02 2.97
N ILE A 140 41.53 -5.21 1.71
CA ILE A 140 40.41 -4.51 1.08
C ILE A 140 39.06 -5.19 1.37
N ALA A 141 39.08 -6.34 2.05
CA ALA A 141 37.90 -7.12 2.36
C ALA A 141 36.88 -6.29 3.17
N SER A 142 35.63 -6.32 2.72
CA SER A 142 34.50 -5.74 3.44
C SER A 142 34.34 -6.42 4.80
N ARG A 143 33.89 -5.65 5.80
CA ARG A 143 33.52 -6.16 7.14
C ARG A 143 32.01 -6.09 7.38
N HIS A 144 31.25 -6.04 6.29
CA HIS A 144 29.81 -5.81 6.35
C HIS A 144 29.10 -6.97 7.05
N GLU A 145 29.44 -8.21 6.69
CA GLU A 145 28.82 -9.41 7.24
C GLU A 145 29.10 -9.55 8.75
N GLU A 146 30.35 -9.38 9.20
CA GLU A 146 30.68 -9.42 10.63
C GLU A 146 30.00 -8.29 11.42
N ARG A 147 29.75 -7.15 10.77
CA ARG A 147 29.02 -6.05 11.38
C ARG A 147 27.53 -6.35 11.48
N VAL A 148 26.94 -6.97 10.47
CA VAL A 148 25.54 -7.43 10.50
C VAL A 148 25.36 -8.40 11.67
N GLU A 149 26.24 -9.39 11.82
CA GLU A 149 26.17 -10.36 12.92
C GLU A 149 26.25 -9.71 14.30
N VAL A 150 27.16 -8.75 14.51
CA VAL A 150 27.28 -8.03 15.78
C VAL A 150 26.02 -7.20 16.09
N VAL A 151 25.39 -6.62 15.08
CA VAL A 151 24.12 -5.87 15.25
C VAL A 151 22.97 -6.83 15.55
N LEU A 152 22.85 -7.94 14.81
CA LEU A 152 21.80 -8.94 15.01
C LEU A 152 21.88 -9.54 16.41
N ASP A 153 23.06 -9.96 16.87
CA ASP A 153 23.25 -10.49 18.22
C ASP A 153 22.81 -9.47 19.30
N ALA A 154 23.18 -8.20 19.12
CA ALA A 154 22.81 -7.13 20.05
C ALA A 154 21.29 -6.88 20.09
N VAL A 155 20.63 -6.88 18.93
CA VAL A 155 19.17 -6.68 18.81
C VAL A 155 18.41 -7.88 19.36
N LEU A 156 18.78 -9.10 18.98
CA LEU A 156 18.14 -10.33 19.47
C LEU A 156 18.29 -10.46 20.98
N SER A 157 19.47 -10.14 21.51
CA SER A 157 19.73 -10.07 22.95
C SER A 157 18.85 -9.05 23.66
N TRP A 158 18.62 -7.88 23.04
CA TRP A 158 17.75 -6.85 23.62
C TRP A 158 16.29 -7.29 23.62
N LEU A 159 15.80 -7.87 22.51
CA LEU A 159 14.44 -8.40 22.38
C LEU A 159 14.15 -9.50 23.41
N ALA A 160 15.09 -10.43 23.60
CA ALA A 160 14.97 -11.49 24.60
C ALA A 160 14.82 -10.96 26.03
N ARG A 161 15.40 -9.79 26.33
CA ARG A 161 15.30 -9.13 27.64
C ARG A 161 14.11 -8.17 27.76
N ASN A 162 13.46 -7.80 26.65
CA ASN A 162 12.38 -6.82 26.60
C ASN A 162 11.22 -7.33 25.72
N PRO A 163 10.52 -8.41 26.13
CA PRO A 163 9.49 -9.03 25.30
C PRO A 163 8.27 -8.12 25.01
N GLY A 164 8.09 -7.04 25.78
CA GLY A 164 7.04 -6.04 25.56
C GLY A 164 7.44 -4.83 24.69
N GLY A 165 8.71 -4.71 24.26
CA GLY A 165 9.22 -3.53 23.56
C GLY A 165 8.99 -3.50 22.04
N ALA A 166 8.29 -4.50 21.49
CA ALA A 166 7.94 -4.57 20.07
C ALA A 166 6.53 -4.03 19.74
N ALA A 167 5.79 -3.56 20.75
CA ALA A 167 4.38 -3.17 20.61
C ALA A 167 4.00 -1.91 21.42
N SER A 168 4.87 -0.89 21.50
CA SER A 168 4.50 0.43 22.05
C SER A 168 5.13 1.53 21.24
#